data_AF-A0A6B2URD6-F1
#
_entry.id   AF-A0A6B2URD6-F1
#
_cell.length_a   1.000
_cell.length_b   1.000
_cell.length_c   1.000
_cell.angle_alpha   90.00
_cell.angle_beta   90.00
_cell.angle_gamma   90.00
#
_symmetry.space_group_name_H-M   'P 1'
#
loop_
_entity.id
_entity.type
_entity.pdbx_description
1 polymer ?
#
loop_
_entity_poly.entity_id
_entity_poly.type
_entity_poly.pdbx_seq_one_letter_code
_entity_poly.pdbx_strand_id
1 'polypeptide(L)'
;LLAPGGAALLLALLAARGGDVLVPRPCAAWWLPQARLLGRTAHPVPTPAEYGGVPDPYALLETVRRVRREGGDPRVLVLGLVDDPTGTVPEPEAVDAALEAAAGGGLTVVVDETLRDTRHAPHHLVPSPARA
;
A
#
# COMPACT_ATOMS: atom_id res chain seq x y z
N LEU A 1 -15.66 7.79 3.99
CA LEU A 1 -16.35 6.72 3.24
C LEU A 1 -16.77 5.65 4.25
N LEU A 2 -17.92 5.00 4.05
CA LEU A 2 -18.40 3.90 4.90
C LEU A 2 -18.69 2.68 4.02
N ALA A 3 -18.36 1.50 4.51
CA ALA A 3 -18.56 0.22 3.82
C ALA A 3 -18.67 -0.91 4.87
N PRO A 4 -19.22 -2.10 4.52
CA PRO A 4 -19.35 -3.23 5.46
C PRO A 4 -18.02 -3.92 5.83
N GLY A 5 -16.87 -3.35 5.48
CA GLY A 5 -15.54 -3.84 5.82
C GLY A 5 -14.43 -3.30 4.91
N GLY A 6 -13.17 -3.52 5.28
CA GLY A 6 -11.99 -3.05 4.55
C GLY A 6 -11.94 -3.53 3.10
N ALA A 7 -12.28 -4.80 2.84
CA ALA A 7 -12.33 -5.36 1.50
C ALA A 7 -13.32 -4.63 0.58
N ALA A 8 -14.55 -4.40 1.06
CA ALA A 8 -15.57 -3.68 0.30
C ALA A 8 -15.19 -2.21 0.07
N LEU A 9 -14.56 -1.57 1.06
CA LEU A 9 -14.07 -0.21 0.94
C LEU A 9 -12.94 -0.10 -0.10
N LEU A 10 -11.94 -0.98 -0.02
CA LEU A 10 -10.83 -1.02 -0.97
C LEU A 10 -11.35 -1.28 -2.39
N LEU A 11 -12.25 -2.25 -2.57
CA LEU A 11 -12.87 -2.53 -3.86
C LEU A 11 -13.53 -1.28 -4.45
N ALA A 12 -14.32 -0.54 -3.66
CA ALA A 12 -14.98 0.68 -4.09
C ALA A 12 -13.99 1.81 -4.44
N LEU A 13 -12.93 1.98 -3.63
CA LEU A 13 -11.88 2.97 -3.87
C LEU A 13 -11.12 2.67 -5.16
N LEU A 14 -10.71 1.41 -5.36
CA LEU A 14 -10.10 0.97 -6.59
C LEU A 14 -11.06 1.22 -7.76
N ALA A 15 -12.30 0.74 -7.68
CA ALA A 15 -13.33 0.93 -8.71
C ALA A 15 -13.42 2.41 -9.15
N ALA A 16 -13.55 3.33 -8.20
CA ALA A 16 -13.64 4.77 -8.45
C ALA A 16 -12.37 5.38 -9.06
N ARG A 17 -11.18 4.94 -8.63
CA ARG A 17 -9.90 5.55 -9.04
C ARG A 17 -9.42 5.11 -10.43
N GLY A 18 -9.77 3.89 -10.85
CA GLY A 18 -9.25 3.29 -12.08
C GLY A 18 -7.78 2.87 -12.00
N GLY A 19 -7.27 2.33 -13.12
CA GLY A 19 -5.86 1.97 -13.31
C GLY A 19 -5.36 0.77 -12.50
N ASP A 20 -4.08 0.48 -12.67
CA ASP A 20 -3.35 -0.61 -12.03
C ASP A 20 -2.95 -0.24 -10.59
N VAL A 21 -2.78 -1.27 -9.78
CA VAL A 21 -2.52 -1.18 -8.35
C VAL A 21 -1.09 -1.64 -8.06
N LEU A 22 -0.38 -0.92 -7.20
CA LEU A 22 0.91 -1.29 -6.64
C LEU A 22 0.70 -1.75 -5.20
N VAL A 23 1.34 -2.85 -4.81
CA VAL A 23 1.27 -3.39 -3.45
C VAL A 23 2.66 -3.83 -3.00
N PRO A 24 3.02 -3.73 -1.71
CA PRO A 24 4.24 -4.31 -1.17
C PRO A 24 4.26 -5.85 -1.35
N ARG A 25 5.44 -6.44 -1.19
CA ARG A 25 5.62 -7.89 -1.17
C ARG A 25 6.48 -8.28 0.03
N PRO A 26 5.93 -9.01 1.03
CA PRO A 26 4.56 -9.53 1.12
C PRO A 26 3.49 -8.44 1.33
N CYS A 27 2.21 -8.83 1.27
CA CYS A 27 1.07 -7.96 1.57
C CYS A 27 -0.13 -8.77 2.09
N ALA A 28 -1.11 -8.08 2.67
CA ALA A 28 -2.31 -8.73 3.20
C ALA A 28 -3.04 -9.51 2.10
N ALA A 29 -3.43 -10.75 2.41
CA ALA A 29 -3.97 -11.69 1.43
C ALA A 29 -5.25 -11.20 0.72
N TRP A 30 -5.95 -10.23 1.33
CA TRP A 30 -7.22 -9.71 0.84
C TRP A 30 -7.09 -8.51 -0.12
N TRP A 31 -5.91 -7.89 -0.28
CA TRP A 31 -5.73 -6.75 -1.18
C TRP A 31 -5.75 -7.15 -2.67
N LEU A 32 -4.93 -8.13 -3.06
CA LEU A 32 -4.81 -8.58 -4.45
C LEU A 32 -6.15 -9.06 -5.06
N PRO A 33 -7.02 -9.81 -4.34
CA PRO A 33 -8.34 -10.15 -4.83
C PRO A 33 -9.21 -8.95 -5.25
N GLN A 34 -9.11 -7.79 -4.58
CA GLN A 34 -9.95 -6.63 -4.92
C GLN A 34 -9.60 -6.06 -6.31
N ALA A 35 -8.31 -6.00 -6.65
CA ALA A 35 -7.88 -5.60 -7.98
C ALA A 35 -8.33 -6.61 -9.06
N ARG A 36 -8.20 -7.92 -8.75
CA ARG A 36 -8.61 -9.00 -9.68
C ARG A 36 -10.11 -9.00 -9.96
N LEU A 37 -10.94 -8.74 -8.96
CA LEU A 37 -12.41 -8.62 -9.13
C LEU A 37 -12.80 -7.49 -10.09
N LEU A 38 -11.96 -6.47 -10.24
CA LEU A 38 -12.15 -5.36 -11.18
C LEU A 38 -11.48 -5.59 -12.54
N GLY A 39 -10.88 -6.76 -12.77
CA GLY A 39 -10.13 -7.07 -13.99
C GLY A 39 -8.83 -6.26 -14.14
N ARG A 40 -8.23 -5.82 -13.03
CA ARG A 40 -7.05 -4.93 -13.02
C ARG A 40 -5.78 -5.65 -12.65
N THR A 41 -4.65 -5.08 -13.07
CA THR A 41 -3.33 -5.61 -12.73
C THR A 41 -2.91 -5.09 -11.37
N ALA A 42 -2.38 -5.99 -10.54
CA ALA A 42 -1.72 -5.64 -9.30
C ALA A 42 -0.22 -5.98 -9.45
N HIS A 43 0.64 -5.00 -9.23
CA HIS A 43 2.08 -5.09 -9.37
C HIS A 43 2.73 -5.15 -7.99
N PRO A 44 3.28 -6.32 -7.59
CA PRO A 44 4.04 -6.42 -6.35
C PRO A 44 5.32 -5.60 -6.45
N VAL A 45 5.61 -4.83 -5.42
CA VAL A 45 6.81 -4.02 -5.25
C VAL A 45 7.67 -4.67 -4.16
N PRO A 46 8.96 -4.88 -4.38
CA PRO A 46 9.87 -5.37 -3.34
C PRO A 46 9.81 -4.53 -2.06
N THR A 47 9.79 -5.21 -0.92
CA THR A 47 9.73 -4.60 0.39
C THR A 47 10.85 -5.17 1.27
N PRO A 48 11.73 -4.32 1.84
CA PRO A 48 12.68 -4.73 2.86
C PRO A 48 11.95 -5.33 4.07
N ALA A 49 12.57 -6.30 4.74
CA ALA A 49 11.91 -7.00 5.84
C ALA A 49 11.55 -6.05 7.00
N GLU A 50 12.37 -5.01 7.20
CA GLU A 50 12.21 -3.95 8.18
C GLU A 50 11.06 -2.97 7.86
N TYR A 51 10.57 -2.92 6.62
CA TYR A 51 9.52 -1.96 6.22
C TYR A 51 8.11 -2.55 6.30
N GLY A 52 7.97 -3.85 6.58
CA GLY A 52 6.67 -4.50 6.73
C GLY A 52 5.76 -4.30 5.51
N GLY A 53 4.67 -3.57 5.68
CA GLY A 53 3.67 -3.28 4.66
C GLY A 53 3.97 -2.05 3.81
N VAL A 54 5.19 -1.52 3.84
CA VAL A 54 5.61 -0.31 3.11
C VAL A 54 6.68 -0.67 2.07
N PRO A 55 6.49 -0.37 0.77
CA PRO A 55 7.47 -0.73 -0.26
C PRO A 55 8.77 0.09 -0.14
N ASP A 56 9.87 -0.45 -0.66
CA ASP A 56 11.08 0.35 -0.88
C ASP A 56 10.78 1.52 -1.85
N PRO A 57 11.11 2.77 -1.51
CA PRO A 57 10.81 3.94 -2.34
C PRO A 57 11.44 3.89 -3.73
N TYR A 58 12.66 3.37 -3.85
CA TYR A 58 13.35 3.26 -5.15
C TYR A 58 12.71 2.17 -6.01
N ALA A 59 12.44 0.99 -5.44
CA ALA A 59 11.76 -0.10 -6.10
C ALA A 59 10.35 0.27 -6.54
N LEU A 60 9.65 1.11 -5.75
CA LEU A 60 8.36 1.67 -6.12
C LEU A 60 8.46 2.51 -7.40
N LEU A 61 9.37 3.49 -7.44
CA LEU A 61 9.54 4.36 -8.61
C LEU A 61 10.01 3.59 -9.85
N GLU A 62 10.94 2.63 -9.68
CA GLU A 62 11.37 1.75 -10.77
C GLU A 62 10.21 0.90 -11.30
N THR A 63 9.37 0.37 -10.42
CA THR A 63 8.18 -0.39 -10.82
C THR A 63 7.21 0.50 -11.58
N VAL A 64 6.92 1.72 -11.11
CA VAL A 64 6.06 2.69 -11.80
C VAL A 64 6.59 2.98 -13.22
N ARG A 65 7.88 3.26 -13.36
CA ARG A 65 8.52 3.53 -14.65
C ARG A 65 8.41 2.34 -15.58
N ARG A 66 8.70 1.13 -15.08
CA ARG A 66 8.63 -0.11 -15.84
C ARG A 66 7.21 -0.37 -16.35
N VAL A 67 6.21 -0.29 -15.48
CA VAL A 67 4.80 -0.54 -15.84
C VAL A 67 4.34 0.45 -16.92
N ARG A 68 4.67 1.73 -16.79
CA ARG A 68 4.34 2.74 -17.80
C ARG A 68 5.01 2.46 -19.15
N ARG A 69 6.30 2.07 -19.15
CA ARG A 69 7.03 1.69 -20.37
C ARG A 69 6.40 0.47 -21.05
N GLU A 70 5.79 -0.41 -20.28
CA GLU A 70 5.06 -1.61 -20.76
C GLU A 70 3.61 -1.31 -21.17
N GLY A 71 3.18 -0.04 -21.11
CA GLY A 71 1.84 0.39 -21.51
C GLY A 71 0.77 0.28 -20.41
N GLY A 72 1.15 -0.08 -19.19
CA GLY A 72 0.26 -0.09 -18.03
C GLY A 72 -0.03 1.31 -17.48
N ASP A 73 -1.02 1.40 -16.60
CA ASP A 73 -1.48 2.67 -16.01
C ASP A 73 -1.46 2.59 -14.48
N PRO A 74 -0.28 2.67 -13.83
CA PRO A 74 -0.20 2.58 -12.37
C PRO A 74 -0.80 3.85 -11.75
N ARG A 75 -1.86 3.67 -10.93
CA ARG A 75 -2.63 4.78 -10.33
C ARG A 75 -2.71 4.73 -8.82
N VAL A 76 -2.67 3.54 -8.22
CA VAL A 76 -2.93 3.36 -6.79
C VAL A 76 -1.78 2.61 -6.14
N LEU A 77 -1.31 3.09 -4.99
CA LEU A 77 -0.46 2.34 -4.07
C LEU A 77 -1.31 1.95 -2.85
N VAL A 78 -1.32 0.66 -2.50
CA VAL A 78 -1.83 0.20 -1.20
C VAL A 78 -0.64 -0.14 -0.31
N LEU A 79 -0.62 0.37 0.91
CA LEU A 79 0.40 0.07 1.93
C LEU A 79 -0.26 -0.12 3.31
N GLY A 80 0.44 -0.76 4.24
CA GLY A 80 -0.05 -1.03 5.60
C GLY A 80 0.96 -0.64 6.68
N LEU A 81 0.47 -0.08 7.80
CA LEU A 81 1.33 0.41 8.91
C LEU A 81 1.52 -0.62 10.03
N VAL A 82 0.70 -1.66 10.04
CA VAL A 82 0.93 -2.89 10.80
C VAL A 82 0.75 -3.99 9.79
N ASP A 83 1.86 -4.61 9.39
CA ASP A 83 1.84 -5.55 8.27
C ASP A 83 1.11 -6.85 8.62
N ASP A 84 0.30 -7.32 7.68
CA ASP A 84 -0.15 -8.70 7.57
C ASP A 84 0.53 -9.27 6.33
N PRO A 85 1.47 -10.23 6.44
CA PRO A 85 1.52 -11.25 7.49
C PRO A 85 2.62 -11.09 8.55
N THR A 86 3.51 -10.09 8.45
CA THR A 86 4.74 -10.10 9.28
C THR A 86 4.57 -9.52 10.68
N GLY A 87 3.51 -8.73 10.92
CA GLY A 87 3.34 -7.95 12.15
C GLY A 87 4.31 -6.78 12.29
N THR A 88 5.16 -6.54 11.29
CA THR A 88 6.15 -5.46 11.29
C THR A 88 5.47 -4.10 11.23
N VAL A 89 5.94 -3.17 12.07
CA VAL A 89 5.58 -1.75 12.03
C VAL A 89 6.76 -1.01 11.40
N PRO A 90 6.56 -0.31 10.28
CA PRO A 90 7.63 0.46 9.65
C PRO A 90 8.04 1.65 10.51
N GLU A 91 9.32 2.01 10.43
CA GLU A 91 9.80 3.29 10.97
C GLU A 91 9.13 4.47 10.22
N PRO A 92 8.88 5.61 10.89
CA PRO A 92 8.26 6.78 10.27
C PRO A 92 8.97 7.23 8.98
N GLU A 93 10.30 7.19 8.95
CA GLU A 93 11.10 7.60 7.81
C GLU A 93 10.86 6.73 6.58
N ALA A 94 10.59 5.43 6.78
CA ALA A 94 10.25 4.52 5.68
C ALA A 94 8.86 4.85 5.10
N VAL A 95 7.90 5.20 5.97
CA VAL A 95 6.57 5.65 5.55
C VAL A 95 6.68 6.94 4.75
N ASP A 96 7.39 7.94 5.28
CA ASP A 96 7.54 9.24 4.63
C ASP A 96 8.21 9.12 3.26
N ALA A 97 9.30 8.34 3.17
CA ALA A 97 9.99 8.11 1.90
C ALA A 97 9.10 7.41 0.86
N ALA A 98 8.27 6.45 1.28
CA ALA A 98 7.32 5.79 0.39
C ALA A 98 6.19 6.71 -0.08
N LEU A 99 5.70 7.60 0.80
CA LEU A 99 4.70 8.61 0.45
C LEU A 99 5.26 9.65 -0.52
N GLU A 100 6.50 10.11 -0.31
CA GLU A 100 7.21 11.00 -1.23
C GLU A 100 7.39 10.36 -2.61
N ALA A 101 7.82 9.09 -2.64
CA ALA A 101 7.95 8.33 -3.88
C ALA A 101 6.59 8.13 -4.58
N ALA A 102 5.52 7.85 -3.83
CA ALA A 102 4.18 7.75 -4.40
C ALA A 102 3.69 9.08 -4.99
N ALA A 103 3.97 10.21 -4.31
CA ALA A 103 3.67 11.54 -4.80
C ALA A 103 4.45 11.86 -6.09
N GLY A 104 5.76 11.61 -6.11
CA GLY A 104 6.60 11.76 -7.30
C GLY A 104 6.18 10.83 -8.45
N GLY A 105 5.59 9.68 -8.11
CA GLY A 105 4.96 8.75 -9.06
C GLY A 105 3.57 9.16 -9.52
N GLY A 106 2.93 10.17 -8.92
CA GLY A 106 1.54 10.57 -9.23
C GLY A 106 0.49 9.52 -8.82
N LEU A 107 0.76 8.76 -7.76
CA LEU A 107 -0.08 7.68 -7.26
C LEU A 107 -1.06 8.20 -6.19
N THR A 108 -2.26 7.64 -6.16
CA THR A 108 -3.15 7.76 -5.00
C THR A 108 -2.76 6.70 -3.97
N VAL A 109 -2.50 7.12 -2.74
CA VAL A 109 -2.14 6.20 -1.65
C VAL A 109 -3.38 5.79 -0.87
N VAL A 110 -3.55 4.48 -0.68
CA VAL A 110 -4.50 3.89 0.26
C VAL A 110 -3.70 3.26 1.40
N VAL A 111 -3.90 3.76 2.61
CA VAL A 111 -3.25 3.23 3.81
C VAL A 111 -4.22 2.31 4.53
N ASP A 112 -3.83 1.05 4.68
CA ASP A 112 -4.53 0.08 5.51
C ASP A 112 -4.03 0.18 6.96
N GLU A 113 -4.90 0.70 7.82
CA GLU A 113 -4.68 0.80 9.26
C GLU A 113 -5.52 -0.20 10.05
N THR A 114 -6.08 -1.24 9.41
CA THR A 114 -7.01 -2.20 10.05
C THR A 114 -6.40 -2.87 11.29
N LEU A 115 -5.08 -3.09 11.31
CA LEU A 115 -4.35 -3.71 12.41
C LEU A 115 -3.65 -2.70 13.34
N ARG A 116 -3.93 -1.40 13.21
CA ARG A 116 -3.26 -0.33 13.99
C ARG A 116 -3.34 -0.54 15.50
N ASP A 117 -4.43 -1.13 15.98
CA ASP A 117 -4.73 -1.33 17.40
C ASP A 117 -4.39 -2.74 17.91
N THR A 118 -3.89 -3.64 17.06
CA THR A 118 -3.55 -5.03 17.43
C THR A 118 -2.08 -5.21 17.79
N ARG A 119 -1.53 -4.27 18.57
CA ARG A 119 -0.09 -4.23 18.87
C ARG A 119 0.29 -5.25 19.94
N HIS A 120 1.42 -5.94 19.74
CA HIS A 120 1.99 -6.82 20.76
C HIS A 120 2.70 -6.06 21.89
N ALA A 121 3.31 -4.91 21.59
CA ALA A 121 4.02 -4.08 22.57
C ALA A 121 3.29 -2.73 22.77
N PRO A 122 2.74 -2.44 23.96
CA PRO A 122 1.84 -1.30 24.17
C PRO A 122 2.51 0.08 24.05
N HIS A 123 3.84 0.14 24.09
CA HIS A 123 4.60 1.39 23.94
C HIS A 123 5.07 1.66 22.51
N HIS A 124 4.88 0.72 21.58
CA HIS A 124 5.33 0.90 20.20
C HIS A 124 4.33 1.79 19.46
N LEU A 125 4.75 2.95 18.97
CA LEU A 125 3.90 3.93 18.28
C LEU A 125 3.82 3.58 16.79
N VAL A 126 2.61 3.27 16.30
CA VAL A 126 2.36 3.19 14.86
C VAL A 126 2.34 4.60 14.29
N PRO A 127 3.11 4.89 13.23
CA PRO A 127 3.11 6.20 12.58
C PRO A 127 1.71 6.56 12.08
N SER A 128 1.45 7.86 11.95
CA SER A 128 0.21 8.35 11.34
C SER A 128 0.58 9.06 10.05
N PRO A 129 0.12 8.60 8.87
CA PRO A 129 0.43 9.24 7.60
C PRO A 129 -0.22 10.64 7.48
N ALA A 130 -1.32 10.86 8.21
CA ALA A 130 -2.07 12.12 8.21
C ALA A 130 -1.55 13.14 9.25
N ARG A 131 -0.23 13.24 9.44
CA ARG A 131 0.36 14.29 10.30
C ARG A 131 0.24 15.63 9.56
N ALA A 132 -0.54 16.55 10.14
CA ALA A 132 -0.76 17.90 9.64
C ALA A 132 0.46 18.79 9.85
#